data_AF-A0A3C0QNT9-F1
#
_entry.id   AF-A0A3C0QNT9-F1
#
_cell.length_a   1.000
_cell.length_b   1.000
_cell.length_c   1.000
_cell.angle_alpha   90.00
_cell.angle_beta   90.00
_cell.angle_gamma   90.00
#
_symmetry.space_group_name_H-M   'P 1'
#
loop_
_entity.id
_entity.type
_entity.pdbx_description
1 polymer ?
#
loop_
_entity_poly.entity_id
_entity_poly.type
_entity_poly.pdbx_seq_one_letter_code
_entity_poly.pdbx_strand_id
1 'polypeptide(L)' 'KRVLFCATGALLSAMSSQQGETIPAICHLVEISGSMA' A
#
# COMPACT_ATOMS: atom_id res chain seq x y z
N LYS A 1 -9.91 0.60 -21.26
CA LYS A 1 -10.13 1.23 -19.93
C LYS A 1 -8.85 1.06 -19.10
N ARG A 2 -8.38 2.09 -18.41
CA ARG A 2 -7.17 2.04 -17.54
C ARG A 2 -7.52 2.40 -16.10
N VAL A 3 -7.00 1.65 -15.14
CA VAL A 3 -7.20 1.87 -13.69
C VAL A 3 -5.83 1.88 -13.02
N LEU A 4 -5.60 2.87 -12.17
CA LEU A 4 -4.43 2.91 -11.29
C LEU A 4 -4.85 2.41 -9.92
N PHE A 5 -4.33 1.26 -9.51
CA PHE A 5 -4.59 0.66 -8.21
C PHE A 5 -3.40 0.89 -7.28
N CYS A 6 -3.62 1.58 -6.17
CA CYS A 6 -2.60 1.81 -5.15
C CYS A 6 -2.95 1.02 -3.89
N ALA A 7 -2.25 -0.08 -3.63
CA ALA A 7 -2.33 -0.78 -2.36
C ALA A 7 -1.48 -0.07 -1.32
N THR A 8 -2.08 0.35 -0.21
CA THR A 8 -1.38 1.01 0.90
C THR A 8 -1.29 0.08 2.11
N GLY A 9 -0.17 0.11 2.82
CA GLY A 9 0.03 -0.67 4.05
C GLY A 9 0.80 0.10 5.11
N ALA A 10 0.47 -0.12 6.37
CA ALA A 10 1.29 0.27 7.50
C ALA A 10 2.20 -0.90 7.90
N LEU A 11 3.49 -0.65 8.05
CA LEU A 11 4.51 -1.64 8.40
C LEU A 11 4.67 -1.65 9.93
N LEU A 12 3.71 -2.26 10.64
CA LEU A 12 3.68 -2.27 12.11
C LEU A 12 3.83 -3.66 12.73
N SER A 13 4.24 -3.65 14.00
CA SER A 13 4.17 -4.77 14.92
C SER A 13 3.49 -4.35 16.24
N ALA A 14 3.14 -5.33 17.08
CA ALA A 14 2.63 -5.02 18.42
C ALA A 14 3.61 -4.18 19.23
N MET A 15 4.92 -4.45 19.07
CA MET A 15 5.96 -3.75 19.80
C MET A 15 6.10 -2.29 19.36
N SER A 16 6.27 -2.05 18.05
CA SER A 16 6.41 -0.69 17.52
C SER A 16 5.22 0.21 17.89
N SER A 17 4.02 -0.37 18.00
CA SER A 17 2.81 0.34 18.41
C SER A 17 2.81 0.70 19.91
N GLN A 18 3.25 -0.22 20.78
CA GLN A 18 3.23 -0.04 22.23
C GLN A 18 4.35 0.88 22.74
N GLN A 19 5.51 0.90 22.06
CA GLN A 19 6.63 1.78 22.37
C GLN A 19 6.47 3.21 21.83
N GLY A 20 5.40 3.48 21.07
CA GLY A 20 5.18 4.79 20.46
C GLY A 20 6.19 5.12 19.37
N GLU A 21 6.74 4.09 18.70
CA GLU A 21 7.60 4.29 17.54
C GLU A 21 6.79 4.85 16.37
N THR A 22 7.44 5.62 15.50
CA THR A 22 6.82 6.04 14.24
C THR A 22 6.52 4.81 13.39
N ILE A 23 5.26 4.63 13.00
CA ILE A 23 4.85 3.53 12.13
C ILE A 23 5.11 3.91 10.66
N PRO A 24 6.04 3.23 9.96
CA PRO A 24 6.27 3.50 8.55
C PRO A 24 5.10 2.98 7.70
N ALA A 25 4.84 3.65 6.57
CA ALA A 25 3.81 3.25 5.62
C ALA A 25 4.42 3.06 4.21
N ILE A 26 3.77 2.23 3.40
CA ILE A 26 4.17 1.92 2.02
C ILE A 26 2.96 2.00 1.08
N CYS A 27 3.21 2.34 -0.19
CA CYS A 27 2.23 2.30 -1.27
C CYS A 27 2.82 1.57 -2.48
N HIS A 28 2.09 0.58 -3.00
CA HIS A 28 2.41 -0.13 -4.23
C HIS A 28 1.40 0.22 -5.31
N LEU A 29 1.87 0.81 -6.41
CA LEU A 29 1.05 1.15 -7.58
C LEU A 29 1.07 0.02 -8.60
N VAL A 30 -0.10 -0.34 -9.12
CA VAL A 30 -0.28 -1.24 -10.27
C VAL A 30 -1.21 -0.56 -11.28
N GLU A 31 -0.77 -0.42 -12.52
CA GLU A 31 -1.66 -0.05 -13.63
C GLU A 31 -2.37 -1.30 -14.17
N ILE A 32 -3.70 -1.27 -14.15
CA ILE A 32 -4.55 -2.28 -14.76
C ILE A 32 -5.12 -1.70 -16.05
N SER A 33 -4.56 -2.11 -17.18
CA SER A 33 -5.05 -1.77 -18.51
C SER A 33 -5.82 -2.94 -19.11
N GLY A 34 -7.07 -2.69 -19.50
CA GLY A 34 -7.87 -3.67 -20.23
C GLY A 34 -7.52 -3.61 -21.72
N SER A 35 -6.90 -4.68 -22.24
CA SER A 35 -6.86 -4.98 -23.66
C SER A 35 -8.30 -5.26 -24.12
N MET A 36 -8.84 -4.38 -24.95
CA MET A 36 -10.04 -4.65 -25.74
C MET A 36 -9.54 -4.84 -27.17
N ALA A 37 -9.74 -6.03 -27.72
CA ALA A 37 -9.61 -6.30 -29.16
C ALA A 37 -10.72 -5.58 -29.94
#